data_AF-A0A4Q3S515-F1
#
_entry.id   AF-A0A4Q3S515-F1
#
_cell.length_a   1.000
_cell.length_b   1.000
_cell.length_c   1.000
_cell.angle_alpha   90.00
_cell.angle_beta   90.00
_cell.angle_gamma   90.00
#
_symmetry.space_group_name_H-M   'P 1'
#
loop_
_entity.id
_entity.type
_entity.pdbx_description
1 polymer ?
#
loop_
_entity_poly.entity_id
_entity_poly.type
_entity_poly.pdbx_seq_one_letter_code
_entity_poly.pdbx_strand_id
1 'polypeptide(L)'
;MITLTDDDTDLLDSASVEDLYGHLGGADDTAQPEAVSPSLTALHASAKAAEPGLLSDLAAKGKALFEKYWPLARDKVCAIYADDGGQGDRKGWIAKAAAAIASALNLSATVAVLVIGIAIKLGLDALCGTERAPA
;
A
#
# COMPACT_ATOMS: atom_id res chain seq x y z
N MET A 1 2.17 -12.36 11.27
CA MET A 1 1.07 -11.38 11.33
C MET A 1 1.67 -10.02 11.01
N ILE A 2 1.11 -9.26 10.06
CA ILE A 2 1.60 -7.91 9.79
C ILE A 2 1.12 -7.02 10.94
N THR A 3 2.05 -6.33 11.58
CA THR A 3 1.76 -5.35 12.64
C THR A 3 2.00 -3.97 12.08
N LEU A 4 0.95 -3.16 12.02
CA LEU A 4 1.05 -1.72 11.79
C LEU A 4 1.09 -1.01 13.15
N THR A 5 1.76 0.13 13.20
CA THR A 5 1.71 1.10 14.31
C THR A 5 0.79 2.26 13.94
N ASP A 6 0.51 3.12 14.91
CA ASP A 6 -0.26 4.35 14.65
C ASP A 6 0.49 5.29 13.69
N ASP A 7 1.81 5.38 13.89
CA ASP A 7 2.77 6.12 13.05
C ASP A 7 2.76 5.64 11.59
N ASP A 8 2.68 4.33 11.35
CA ASP A 8 2.58 3.78 9.99
C ASP A 8 1.31 4.27 9.27
N THR A 9 0.18 4.31 9.97
CA THR A 9 -1.07 4.84 9.43
C THR A 9 -1.05 6.35 9.24
N ASP A 10 -0.39 7.10 10.14
CA ASP A 10 -0.22 8.56 10.02
C ASP A 10 0.68 8.92 8.82
N LEU A 11 1.75 8.15 8.58
CA LEU A 11 2.60 8.29 7.40
C LEU A 11 1.81 8.04 6.10
N LEU A 12 0.98 7.01 6.06
CA LEU A 12 0.10 6.75 4.92
C LEU A 12 -0.92 7.87 4.70
N ASP A 13 -1.37 8.53 5.78
CA ASP A 13 -2.35 9.61 5.71
C ASP A 13 -1.75 10.96 5.34
N SER A 14 -0.52 11.25 5.79
CA SER A 14 0.20 12.47 5.47
C SER A 14 0.87 12.46 4.10
N ALA A 15 1.21 11.26 3.57
CA ALA A 15 1.85 11.12 2.27
C ALA A 15 0.92 11.44 1.09
N SER A 16 1.47 12.05 0.04
CA SER A 16 0.79 12.21 -1.25
C SER A 16 0.82 10.89 -2.03
N VAL A 17 -0.05 10.76 -3.05
CA VAL A 17 -0.01 9.60 -3.96
C VAL A 17 1.37 9.46 -4.63
N GLU A 18 1.98 10.57 -5.03
CA GLU A 18 3.33 10.58 -5.63
C GLU A 18 4.40 10.12 -4.64
N ASP A 19 4.33 10.53 -3.37
CA ASP A 19 5.25 10.06 -2.32
C ASP A 19 5.13 8.55 -2.13
N LEU A 20 3.89 8.03 -2.05
CA LEU A 20 3.64 6.60 -1.92
C LEU A 20 4.16 5.80 -3.12
N TYR A 21 4.02 6.35 -4.34
CA TYR A 21 4.67 5.75 -5.50
C TYR A 21 6.19 5.81 -5.41
N GLY A 22 6.78 6.93 -4.98
CA GLY A 22 8.21 7.03 -4.75
C GLY A 22 8.71 5.96 -3.77
N HIS A 23 7.97 5.77 -2.67
CA HIS A 23 8.27 4.74 -1.68
C HIS A 23 8.11 3.32 -2.25
N LEU A 24 7.07 3.06 -3.04
CA LEU A 24 6.87 1.76 -3.67
C LEU A 24 7.96 1.44 -4.70
N GLY A 25 8.43 2.43 -5.47
CA GLY A 25 9.49 2.24 -6.45
C GLY A 25 10.88 2.05 -5.85
N GLY A 26 11.08 2.49 -4.60
CA GLY A 26 12.29 2.24 -3.80
C GLY A 26 12.17 1.05 -2.86
N ALA A 27 10.98 0.45 -2.75
CA ALA A 27 10.77 -0.71 -1.90
C ALA A 27 11.38 -1.96 -2.54
N ASP A 28 12.11 -2.71 -1.74
CA ASP A 28 12.65 -3.99 -2.16
C ASP A 28 11.53 -5.05 -2.20
N ASP A 29 11.33 -5.65 -3.37
CA ASP A 29 10.37 -6.75 -3.61
C ASP A 29 10.88 -8.07 -3.03
N THR A 30 12.18 -8.15 -2.74
CA THR A 30 12.88 -9.32 -2.19
C THR A 30 13.13 -9.19 -0.68
N ALA A 31 12.10 -8.98 0.13
CA ALA A 31 12.28 -8.86 1.58
C ALA A 31 11.86 -10.11 2.38
N GLN A 32 12.77 -10.49 3.29
CA GLN A 32 12.52 -11.36 4.42
C GLN A 32 11.35 -10.84 5.31
N PRO A 33 10.72 -11.73 6.08
CA PRO A 33 9.64 -11.36 6.98
C PRO A 33 10.19 -10.51 8.14
N GLU A 34 9.31 -9.69 8.75
CA GLU A 34 9.48 -9.13 10.11
C GLU A 34 9.99 -7.68 10.22
N ALA A 35 9.29 -6.72 9.60
CA ALA A 35 8.67 -5.54 10.24
C ALA A 35 8.40 -4.42 9.21
N VAL A 36 7.16 -3.95 9.11
CA VAL A 36 6.76 -2.89 8.16
C VAL A 36 7.31 -1.51 8.58
N SER A 37 7.28 -1.23 9.88
CA SER A 37 7.63 0.09 10.44
C SER A 37 9.06 0.55 10.15
N PRO A 38 10.14 -0.23 10.39
CA PRO A 38 11.50 0.23 10.09
C PRO A 38 11.71 0.47 8.59
N SER A 39 11.04 -0.30 7.72
CA SER A 39 11.11 -0.09 6.27
C SER A 39 10.39 1.19 5.85
N LEU A 40 9.19 1.47 6.38
CA LEU A 40 8.45 2.70 6.09
C LEU A 40 9.20 3.94 6.60
N THR A 41 9.77 3.89 7.82
CA THR A 41 10.58 4.99 8.37
C THR A 41 11.84 5.23 7.53
N ALA A 42 12.54 4.17 7.13
CA ALA A 42 13.74 4.29 6.29
C ALA A 42 13.39 4.88 4.92
N LEU A 43 12.31 4.40 4.30
CA LEU A 43 11.79 4.91 3.04
C LEU A 43 11.42 6.40 3.14
N HIS A 44 10.73 6.80 4.21
CA HIS A 44 10.37 8.20 4.47
C HIS A 44 11.61 9.11 4.62
N ALA A 45 12.59 8.68 5.40
CA ALA A 45 13.85 9.40 5.56
C ALA A 45 14.63 9.51 4.24
N SER A 46 14.66 8.46 3.42
CA SER A 46 15.31 8.46 2.11
C SER A 46 14.61 9.37 1.10
N ALA A 47 13.27 9.38 1.05
CA ALA A 47 12.54 10.26 0.14
C ALA A 47 12.76 11.75 0.48
N LYS A 48 12.78 12.10 1.77
CA LYS A 48 13.07 13.45 2.24
C LYS A 48 14.49 13.94 1.86
N ALA A 49 15.43 13.02 1.72
CA ALA A 49 16.82 13.31 1.38
C ALA A 49 17.13 13.20 -0.13
N ALA A 50 16.19 12.71 -0.94
CA ALA A 50 16.41 12.44 -2.35
C ALA A 50 16.30 13.70 -3.22
N GLU A 51 17.11 13.77 -4.28
CA GLU A 51 16.99 14.82 -5.29
C GLU A 51 15.66 14.70 -6.06
N PRO A 52 15.06 15.81 -6.51
CA PRO A 52 13.73 15.80 -7.16
C PRO A 52 13.68 14.92 -8.43
N GLY A 53 14.80 14.77 -9.15
CA GLY A 53 14.90 13.88 -10.30
C GLY A 53 14.87 12.39 -9.93
N LEU A 54 15.43 12.02 -8.78
CA LEU A 54 15.42 10.64 -8.29
C LEU A 54 14.03 10.25 -7.77
N LEU A 55 13.35 11.15 -7.08
CA LEU A 55 11.97 10.95 -6.63
C LEU A 55 11.01 10.72 -7.80
N SER A 56 11.18 11.45 -8.90
CA SER A 56 10.36 11.28 -10.10
C SER A 56 10.54 9.91 -10.76
N ASP A 57 11.78 9.40 -10.83
CA ASP A 57 12.08 8.06 -11.37
C ASP A 57 11.52 6.94 -10.46
N LEU A 58 11.68 7.10 -9.15
CA LEU A 58 11.11 6.18 -8.16
C LEU A 58 9.58 6.19 -8.21
N ALA A 59 8.95 7.35 -8.34
CA ALA A 59 7.50 7.45 -8.47
C ALA A 59 7.00 6.76 -9.76
N ALA A 60 7.70 6.93 -10.88
CA ALA A 60 7.36 6.22 -12.12
C ALA A 60 7.47 4.68 -11.95
N LYS A 61 8.53 4.19 -11.29
CA LYS A 61 8.71 2.77 -10.96
C LYS A 61 7.62 2.25 -10.04
N GLY A 62 7.31 2.98 -8.97
CA GLY A 62 6.26 2.59 -8.03
C GLY A 62 4.88 2.57 -8.67
N LYS A 63 4.59 3.52 -9.56
CA LYS A 63 3.36 3.49 -10.36
C LYS A 63 3.26 2.21 -11.19
N ALA A 64 4.34 1.82 -11.89
CA ALA A 64 4.35 0.58 -12.66
C ALA A 64 4.17 -0.68 -11.77
N LEU A 65 4.76 -0.69 -10.57
CA LEU A 65 4.55 -1.77 -9.60
C LEU A 65 3.11 -1.82 -9.09
N PHE A 66 2.50 -0.67 -8.79
CA PHE A 66 1.11 -0.60 -8.39
C PHE A 66 0.18 -1.10 -9.50
N GLU A 67 0.37 -0.65 -10.75
CA GLU A 67 -0.41 -1.09 -11.91
C GLU A 67 -0.27 -2.61 -12.15
N LYS A 68 0.88 -3.19 -11.81
CA LYS A 68 1.12 -4.64 -11.85
C LYS A 68 0.41 -5.39 -10.72
N TYR A 69 0.50 -4.92 -9.48
CA TYR A 69 0.05 -5.66 -8.29
C TYR A 69 -1.39 -5.38 -7.89
N TRP A 70 -1.88 -4.15 -8.07
CA TRP A 70 -3.25 -3.77 -7.75
C TRP A 70 -4.32 -4.69 -8.37
N PRO A 71 -4.30 -5.01 -9.69
CA PRO A 71 -5.33 -5.89 -10.26
C PRO A 71 -5.32 -7.30 -9.65
N LEU A 72 -4.18 -7.78 -9.15
CA LEU A 72 -4.06 -9.08 -8.49
C LEU A 72 -4.52 -9.03 -7.02
N ALA A 73 -4.37 -7.87 -6.39
CA ALA A 73 -4.74 -7.61 -5.00
C ALA A 73 -6.21 -7.17 -4.84
N ARG A 74 -6.80 -6.56 -5.88
CA ARG A 74 -8.08 -5.84 -5.86
C ARG A 74 -9.20 -6.64 -5.21
N ASP A 75 -9.51 -7.83 -5.70
CA ASP A 75 -10.61 -8.65 -5.17
C ASP A 75 -10.47 -8.93 -3.67
N LYS A 76 -9.25 -9.23 -3.21
CA LYS A 76 -8.98 -9.51 -1.79
C LYS A 76 -9.11 -8.25 -0.94
N VAL A 77 -8.53 -7.15 -1.40
CA VAL A 77 -8.59 -5.86 -0.68
C VAL A 77 -10.03 -5.38 -0.58
N CYS A 78 -10.80 -5.45 -1.67
CA CYS A 78 -12.18 -5.01 -1.70
C CYS A 78 -13.12 -5.91 -0.86
N ALA A 79 -12.89 -7.23 -0.86
CA ALA A 79 -13.64 -8.14 0.01
C ALA A 79 -13.42 -7.83 1.50
N ILE A 80 -12.16 -7.61 1.92
CA ILE A 80 -11.81 -7.25 3.30
C ILE A 80 -12.35 -5.87 3.66
N TYR A 81 -12.24 -4.90 2.76
CA TYR A 81 -12.77 -3.55 2.94
C TYR A 81 -14.29 -3.54 3.15
N ALA A 82 -15.02 -4.37 2.39
CA ALA A 82 -16.47 -4.53 2.53
C ALA A 82 -16.86 -5.24 3.84
N ASP A 83 -16.13 -6.27 4.24
CA ASP A 83 -16.39 -7.07 5.46
C ASP A 83 -16.15 -6.25 6.74
N ASP A 84 -15.08 -5.44 6.79
CA ASP A 84 -14.77 -4.55 7.91
C ASP A 84 -15.61 -3.24 7.91
N GLY A 85 -16.61 -3.12 7.02
CA GLY A 85 -17.55 -1.99 7.00
C GLY A 85 -16.94 -0.66 6.53
N GLY A 86 -15.85 -0.72 5.77
CA GLY A 86 -15.24 0.41 5.07
C GLY A 86 -14.45 1.41 5.92
N GLN A 87 -14.70 1.55 7.23
CA GLN A 87 -14.05 2.60 8.05
C GLN A 87 -13.89 2.29 9.56
N GLY A 88 -14.39 1.16 10.09
CA GLY A 88 -14.45 0.92 11.55
C GLY A 88 -13.08 0.77 12.23
N ASP A 89 -12.25 -0.16 11.76
CA ASP A 89 -10.88 -0.39 12.26
C ASP A 89 -9.89 -0.28 11.11
N ARG A 90 -9.56 0.96 10.73
CA ARG A 90 -8.72 1.25 9.55
C ARG A 90 -7.40 0.48 9.60
N LYS A 91 -6.75 0.51 10.75
CA LYS A 91 -5.47 -0.15 10.98
C LYS A 91 -5.59 -1.67 10.84
N GLY A 92 -6.60 -2.28 11.45
CA GLY A 92 -6.78 -3.73 11.39
C GLY A 92 -7.11 -4.23 10.00
N TRP A 93 -8.03 -3.58 9.26
CA TRP A 93 -8.36 -4.05 7.92
C TRP A 93 -7.21 -3.86 6.94
N ILE A 94 -6.43 -2.76 7.04
CA ILE A 94 -5.22 -2.57 6.22
C ILE A 94 -4.21 -3.68 6.53
N ALA A 95 -3.97 -3.98 7.81
CA ALA A 95 -3.05 -5.05 8.20
C ALA A 95 -3.51 -6.43 7.70
N LYS A 96 -4.81 -6.73 7.79
CA LYS A 96 -5.42 -7.97 7.25
C LYS A 96 -5.27 -8.04 5.73
N ALA A 97 -5.62 -6.96 5.02
CA ALA A 97 -5.50 -6.89 3.56
C ALA A 97 -4.06 -7.03 3.11
N ALA A 98 -3.13 -6.35 3.78
CA ALA A 98 -1.70 -6.44 3.49
C ALA A 98 -1.19 -7.87 3.69
N ALA A 99 -1.59 -8.53 4.77
CA ALA A 99 -1.17 -9.90 5.06
C ALA A 99 -1.71 -10.88 4.01
N ALA A 100 -2.96 -10.70 3.60
CA ALA A 100 -3.60 -11.52 2.58
C ALA A 100 -2.91 -11.40 1.22
N ILE A 101 -2.57 -10.18 0.78
CA ILE A 101 -1.92 -9.97 -0.53
C ILE A 101 -0.43 -10.30 -0.49
N ALA A 102 0.27 -10.01 0.59
CA ALA A 102 1.68 -10.39 0.77
C ALA A 102 1.83 -11.91 0.65
N SER A 103 0.96 -12.67 1.31
CA SER A 103 0.96 -14.14 1.21
C SER A 103 0.53 -14.64 -0.16
N ALA A 104 -0.44 -14.01 -0.81
CA ALA A 104 -0.96 -14.49 -2.10
C ALA A 104 -0.02 -14.21 -3.27
N LEU A 105 0.69 -13.08 -3.21
CA LEU A 105 1.56 -12.59 -4.28
C LEU A 105 3.05 -12.77 -3.97
N ASN A 106 3.37 -13.36 -2.82
CA ASN A 106 4.73 -13.54 -2.31
C ASN A 106 5.52 -12.22 -2.27
N LEU A 107 4.86 -11.15 -1.81
CA LEU A 107 5.40 -9.80 -1.70
C LEU A 107 5.83 -9.50 -0.27
N SER A 108 6.74 -8.53 -0.13
CA SER A 108 7.07 -7.99 1.19
C SER A 108 5.84 -7.31 1.82
N ALA A 109 5.78 -7.37 3.15
CA ALA A 109 4.72 -6.72 3.91
C ALA A 109 4.67 -5.20 3.64
N THR A 110 5.83 -4.57 3.42
CA THR A 110 5.96 -3.15 3.08
C THR A 110 5.36 -2.84 1.71
N VAL A 111 5.67 -3.64 0.67
CA VAL A 111 5.06 -3.48 -0.66
C VAL A 111 3.54 -3.64 -0.58
N ALA A 112 3.06 -4.64 0.15
CA ALA A 112 1.63 -4.86 0.34
C ALA A 112 0.93 -3.66 1.00
N VAL A 113 1.51 -3.11 2.07
CA VAL A 113 0.97 -1.93 2.76
C VAL A 113 0.99 -0.69 1.85
N LEU A 114 2.05 -0.48 1.08
CA LEU A 114 2.16 0.64 0.14
C LEU A 114 1.12 0.55 -0.99
N VAL A 115 0.91 -0.64 -1.56
CA VAL A 115 -0.12 -0.88 -2.58
C VAL A 115 -1.51 -0.54 -2.03
N ILE A 116 -1.83 -0.95 -0.81
CA ILE A 116 -3.11 -0.61 -0.17
C ILE A 116 -3.20 0.88 0.14
N GLY A 117 -2.13 1.49 0.64
CA GLY A 117 -2.03 2.93 0.90
C GLY A 117 -2.32 3.77 -0.34
N ILE A 118 -1.72 3.41 -1.47
CA ILE A 118 -1.98 4.05 -2.77
C ILE A 118 -3.45 3.90 -3.16
N ALA A 119 -4.02 2.70 -3.02
CA ALA A 119 -5.42 2.47 -3.35
C ALA A 119 -6.39 3.28 -2.47
N ILE A 120 -6.10 3.43 -1.17
CA ILE A 120 -6.87 4.30 -0.28
C ILE A 120 -6.84 5.73 -0.79
N LYS A 121 -5.65 6.24 -1.14
CA LYS A 121 -5.45 7.62 -1.59
C LYS A 121 -6.07 7.91 -2.95
N LEU A 122 -6.08 6.93 -3.85
CA LEU A 122 -6.78 7.00 -5.14
C LEU A 122 -8.30 6.89 -5.00
N GLY A 123 -8.80 6.58 -3.81
CA GLY A 123 -10.22 6.38 -3.53
C GLY A 123 -10.60 4.91 -3.68
N LEU A 124 -10.50 4.15 -2.58
CA LEU A 124 -10.88 2.74 -2.55
C LEU A 124 -12.31 2.50 -3.02
N ASP A 125 -13.24 3.41 -2.76
CA ASP A 125 -14.63 3.27 -3.22
C ASP A 125 -14.74 3.28 -4.75
N ALA A 126 -13.92 4.09 -5.43
CA ALA A 126 -13.86 4.12 -6.90
C ALA A 126 -13.12 2.91 -7.47
N LEU A 127 -12.07 2.43 -6.79
CA LEU A 127 -11.27 1.28 -7.24
C LEU A 127 -11.94 -0.07 -6.96
N CYS A 128 -12.59 -0.18 -5.82
CA CYS A 128 -13.55 -1.24 -5.48
C CYS A 128 -14.91 -1.00 -6.12
N GLY A 129 -15.05 0.12 -6.85
CA GLY A 129 -16.19 0.56 -7.63
C GLY A 129 -16.84 -0.61 -8.34
N THR A 130 -18.02 -0.91 -7.83
CA THR A 130 -18.98 -1.94 -8.20
C THR A 130 -19.28 -1.98 -9.70
N GLU A 131 -18.77 -2.99 -10.39
CA GLU A 131 -19.69 -3.83 -11.17
C GLU A 131 -20.43 -4.75 -10.18
N ARG A 132 -21.29 -4.13 -9.37
CA ARG A 132 -22.55 -4.81 -9.07
C ARG A 132 -23.30 -4.70 -10.39
N ALA A 133 -23.30 -5.76 -11.19
CA ALA A 133 -24.25 -5.86 -12.29
C ALA A 133 -25.64 -5.43 -11.76
N PRO A 134 -26.34 -4.50 -12.41
CA PRO A 134 -27.66 -4.10 -11.96
C PRO A 134 -28.63 -5.26 -12.14
N ALA A 135 -29.32 -5.58 -11.02
CA ALA A 135 -30.53 -6.40 -10.87
C ALA A 135 -30.46 -7.88 -11.27
#